data_AF-A0A958E674-F1
#
_entry.id   AF-A0A958E674-F1
#
_cell.length_a   1.000
_cell.length_b   1.000
_cell.length_c   1.000
_cell.angle_alpha   90.00
_cell.angle_beta   90.00
_cell.angle_gamma   90.00
#
_symmetry.space_group_name_H-M   'P 1'
#
loop_
_entity.id
_entity.type
_entity.pdbx_description
1 polymer ?
#
loop_
_entity_poly.entity_id
_entity_poly.type
_entity_poly.pdbx_seq_one_letter_code
_entity_poly.pdbx_strand_id
1 'polypeptide(L)'
;MIKKKDASPQIEIDPSVLEEAASVVKTKDVDPDEFAQKDSESETGEAKKTVPDVDYKDRFIRLSADFDNFRKRIQKEKIEYIKYGNEALLKELLPILDNFERALSASETSDASSILQGVKMILTQMMGTLEKFGLTSMSSMDQPFDPNLHDAMANVEDDNAKPNTIVEEHQKMYRYHDKLLRPALVTVAVPSKDTQKS
;
A
#
# COMPACT_ATOMS: atom_id res chain seq x y z
N MET A 1 -16.36 42.14 5.36
CA MET A 1 -16.69 41.30 4.21
C MET A 1 -15.43 40.60 3.74
N ILE A 2 -15.06 39.47 4.36
CA ILE A 2 -13.92 38.65 3.93
C ILE A 2 -14.38 37.19 4.04
N LYS A 3 -14.77 36.64 2.89
CA LYS A 3 -15.06 35.22 2.72
C LYS A 3 -13.73 34.46 2.76
N LYS A 4 -13.45 33.71 3.82
CA LYS A 4 -12.44 32.65 3.76
C LYS A 4 -13.15 31.36 3.37
N LYS A 5 -12.62 30.79 2.30
CA LYS A 5 -13.15 29.72 1.47
C LYS A 5 -12.52 28.43 2.02
N ASP A 6 -13.36 27.55 2.56
CA ASP A 6 -12.95 26.21 2.98
C ASP A 6 -12.37 25.47 1.77
N ALA A 7 -11.07 25.18 1.82
CA ALA A 7 -10.37 24.35 0.86
C ALA A 7 -9.94 23.07 1.60
N SER A 8 -10.87 22.13 1.71
CA SER A 8 -10.53 20.76 2.06
C SER A 8 -9.75 20.15 0.89
N PRO A 9 -8.56 19.56 1.12
CA PRO A 9 -7.84 18.89 0.05
C PRO A 9 -8.63 17.63 -0.35
N GLN A 10 -9.25 17.68 -1.52
CA GLN A 10 -9.80 16.50 -2.15
C GLN A 10 -8.60 15.64 -2.56
N ILE A 11 -8.45 14.49 -1.92
CA ILE A 11 -7.53 13.46 -2.37
C ILE A 11 -8.13 12.93 -3.67
N GLU A 12 -7.69 13.48 -4.80
CA GLU A 12 -7.96 12.95 -6.12
C GLU A 12 -7.25 11.60 -6.22
N ILE A 13 -8.04 10.53 -6.12
CA ILE A 13 -7.57 9.17 -6.36
C ILE A 13 -7.30 9.09 -7.86
N ASP A 14 -6.03 8.92 -8.23
CA ASP A 14 -5.58 8.78 -9.61
C ASP A 14 -6.37 7.65 -10.31
N PRO A 15 -7.05 7.92 -11.43
CA PRO A 15 -7.88 6.94 -12.14
C PRO A 15 -7.09 5.72 -12.63
N SER A 16 -5.76 5.79 -12.70
CA SER A 16 -4.90 4.64 -13.01
C SER A 16 -4.99 3.52 -11.96
N VAL A 17 -5.21 3.86 -10.68
CA VAL A 17 -5.32 2.87 -9.58
C VAL A 17 -6.65 2.10 -9.64
N LEU A 18 -7.70 2.74 -10.18
CA LEU A 18 -8.99 2.11 -10.44
C LEU A 18 -8.93 1.17 -11.65
N GLU A 19 -8.12 1.51 -12.65
CA GLU A 19 -7.94 0.71 -13.86
C GLU A 19 -7.07 -0.54 -13.60
N GLU A 20 -6.05 -0.42 -12.74
CA GLU A 20 -5.19 -1.54 -12.35
C GLU A 20 -5.98 -2.60 -11.55
N ALA A 21 -6.91 -2.18 -10.70
CA ALA A 21 -7.83 -3.09 -9.98
C ALA A 21 -8.87 -3.78 -10.90
N ALA A 22 -9.16 -3.21 -12.07
CA ALA A 22 -10.01 -3.83 -13.10
C ALA A 22 -9.25 -4.78 -14.03
N SER A 23 -7.93 -4.61 -14.16
CA SER A 23 -7.09 -5.37 -15.09
C SER A 23 -6.76 -6.82 -14.65
N VAL A 24 -6.75 -7.10 -13.33
CA VAL A 24 -6.35 -8.41 -12.78
C VAL A 24 -7.39 -9.53 -13.02
N VAL A 25 -8.58 -9.22 -13.58
CA VAL A 25 -9.60 -10.23 -13.94
C VAL A 25 -10.13 -10.01 -15.35
N LYS A 26 -9.23 -9.94 -16.33
CA LYS A 26 -9.53 -10.24 -17.74
C LYS A 26 -9.13 -11.69 -18.05
N THR A 27 -9.79 -12.65 -17.42
CA THR A 27 -9.89 -13.99 -17.99
C THR A 27 -10.98 -13.92 -19.05
N LYS A 28 -10.53 -13.79 -20.30
CA LYS A 28 -11.23 -14.02 -21.58
C LYS A 28 -12.74 -14.14 -21.48
N ASP A 29 -13.42 -13.10 -21.97
CA ASP A 29 -14.77 -13.21 -22.50
C ASP A 29 -14.79 -14.40 -23.48
N VAL A 30 -15.49 -15.47 -23.11
CA VAL A 30 -15.81 -16.55 -24.02
C VAL A 30 -17.15 -16.17 -24.64
N ASP A 31 -17.09 -15.66 -25.86
CA ASP A 31 -18.26 -15.36 -26.69
C ASP A 31 -19.09 -16.64 -26.88
N PRO A 32 -20.41 -16.63 -26.59
CA PRO A 32 -21.26 -17.82 -26.70
C PRO A 32 -21.42 -18.37 -28.13
N ASP A 33 -21.10 -17.56 -29.14
CA ASP A 33 -21.30 -17.90 -30.56
C ASP A 33 -20.14 -18.72 -31.16
N GLU A 34 -18.98 -18.84 -30.50
CA GLU A 34 -17.81 -19.53 -31.06
C GLU A 34 -17.87 -21.07 -30.92
N PHE A 35 -18.79 -21.60 -30.11
CA PHE A 35 -18.99 -23.05 -29.96
C PHE A 35 -20.12 -23.64 -30.81
N ALA A 36 -20.88 -22.80 -31.55
CA ALA A 36 -22.08 -23.23 -32.27
C ALA A 36 -21.84 -23.64 -33.74
N GLN A 37 -20.63 -23.51 -34.29
CA GLN A 37 -20.37 -23.69 -35.73
C GLN A 37 -19.49 -24.89 -36.11
N LYS A 38 -19.38 -25.93 -35.27
CA LYS A 38 -18.58 -27.12 -35.63
C LYS A 38 -19.32 -28.45 -35.79
N ASP A 39 -20.65 -28.43 -35.86
CA ASP A 39 -21.44 -29.63 -36.12
C ASP A 39 -22.52 -29.36 -37.18
N SER A 40 -22.10 -29.20 -38.43
CA SER A 40 -23.01 -29.28 -39.57
C SER A 40 -22.39 -30.16 -40.66
N GLU A 41 -22.57 -31.48 -40.54
CA GLU A 41 -22.80 -32.42 -41.65
C GLU A 41 -22.85 -33.86 -41.12
N SER A 42 -24.07 -34.35 -40.86
CA SER A 42 -24.44 -35.78 -40.88
C SER A 42 -25.94 -35.90 -40.61
N GLU A 43 -26.74 -35.86 -41.67
CA GLU A 43 -28.16 -36.26 -41.62
C GLU A 43 -28.30 -37.73 -41.24
N THR A 44 -29.10 -38.06 -40.21
CA THR A 44 -30.16 -39.10 -40.27
C THR A 44 -30.89 -39.24 -38.94
N GLY A 45 -32.23 -39.30 -39.00
CA GLY A 45 -33.03 -40.06 -38.04
C GLY A 45 -33.74 -39.27 -36.95
N GLU A 46 -35.03 -39.03 -37.15
CA GLU A 46 -35.99 -38.61 -36.12
C GLU A 46 -35.98 -39.57 -34.92
N ALA A 47 -35.65 -39.08 -33.71
CA ALA A 47 -36.22 -39.54 -32.44
C ALA A 47 -35.70 -38.71 -31.25
N LYS A 48 -36.64 -38.21 -30.42
CA LYS A 48 -36.47 -37.62 -29.08
C LYS A 48 -36.07 -36.13 -28.99
N LYS A 49 -36.91 -35.26 -29.56
CA LYS A 49 -37.28 -34.03 -28.85
C LYS A 49 -38.06 -34.42 -27.60
N THR A 50 -37.52 -34.17 -26.41
CA THR A 50 -38.20 -33.62 -25.21
C THR A 50 -37.46 -33.99 -23.92
N VAL A 51 -36.96 -32.95 -23.24
CA VAL A 51 -36.43 -32.92 -21.86
C VAL A 51 -35.02 -33.54 -21.69
N PRO A 52 -33.90 -32.76 -21.57
CA PRO A 52 -33.65 -31.74 -20.54
C PRO A 52 -32.84 -30.48 -20.94
N ASP A 53 -32.57 -30.22 -22.23
CA ASP A 53 -31.65 -29.13 -22.66
C ASP A 53 -32.12 -27.70 -22.29
N VAL A 54 -33.43 -27.49 -22.20
CA VAL A 54 -34.02 -26.20 -21.81
C VAL A 54 -33.71 -25.90 -20.33
N ASP A 55 -33.73 -26.92 -19.46
CA ASP A 55 -33.44 -26.78 -18.03
C ASP A 55 -31.96 -26.41 -17.81
N TYR A 56 -31.03 -26.95 -18.61
CA TYR A 56 -29.61 -26.58 -18.52
C TYR A 56 -29.33 -25.15 -18.99
N LYS A 57 -29.94 -24.71 -20.08
CA LYS A 57 -29.80 -23.33 -20.57
C LYS A 57 -30.40 -22.33 -19.59
N ASP A 58 -31.59 -22.60 -19.06
CA ASP A 58 -32.23 -21.73 -18.08
C ASP A 58 -31.45 -21.68 -16.76
N ARG A 59 -30.91 -22.82 -16.30
CA ARG A 59 -29.99 -22.86 -15.15
C ARG A 59 -28.71 -22.08 -15.41
N PHE A 60 -28.15 -22.19 -16.61
CA PHE A 60 -26.93 -21.47 -16.98
C PHE A 60 -27.15 -19.96 -17.01
N ILE A 61 -28.24 -19.49 -17.62
CA ILE A 61 -28.60 -18.06 -17.66
C ILE A 61 -28.83 -17.53 -16.24
N ARG A 62 -29.56 -18.28 -15.40
CA ARG A 62 -29.77 -17.90 -14.00
C ARG A 62 -28.46 -17.85 -13.22
N LEU A 63 -27.61 -18.86 -13.37
CA LEU A 63 -26.31 -18.92 -12.71
C LEU A 63 -25.41 -17.76 -13.17
N SER A 64 -25.41 -17.43 -14.47
CA SER A 64 -24.69 -16.28 -15.02
C SER A 64 -25.18 -14.97 -14.40
N ALA A 65 -26.51 -14.80 -14.28
CA ALA A 65 -27.09 -13.62 -13.64
C ALA A 65 -26.74 -13.54 -12.15
N ASP A 66 -26.75 -14.67 -11.43
CA ASP A 66 -26.34 -14.76 -10.03
C ASP A 66 -24.84 -14.43 -9.86
N PHE A 67 -23.99 -14.90 -10.78
CA PHE A 67 -22.57 -14.56 -10.83
C PHE A 67 -22.34 -13.07 -11.09
N ASP A 68 -23.06 -12.46 -12.03
CA ASP A 68 -22.95 -11.02 -12.30
C ASP A 68 -23.39 -10.18 -11.11
N ASN A 69 -24.49 -10.58 -10.44
CA ASN A 69 -24.95 -9.93 -9.22
C ASN A 69 -23.94 -10.07 -8.08
N PHE A 70 -23.37 -11.27 -7.92
CA PHE A 70 -22.30 -11.52 -6.94
C PHE A 70 -21.06 -10.66 -7.24
N ARG A 71 -20.60 -10.62 -8.49
CA ARG A 71 -19.45 -9.81 -8.92
C ARG A 71 -19.67 -8.33 -8.62
N LYS A 72 -20.86 -7.78 -8.96
CA LYS A 72 -21.22 -6.39 -8.66
C LYS A 72 -21.26 -6.12 -7.16
N ARG A 73 -21.76 -7.06 -6.36
CA ARG A 73 -21.77 -6.93 -4.90
C ARG A 73 -20.36 -6.91 -4.32
N ILE A 74 -19.51 -7.87 -4.70
CA ILE A 74 -18.12 -7.95 -4.23
C ILE A 74 -17.31 -6.71 -4.65
N GLN A 75 -17.53 -6.18 -5.86
CA GLN A 75 -16.90 -4.93 -6.28
C GLN A 75 -17.29 -3.76 -5.39
N LYS A 76 -18.57 -3.62 -5.04
CA LYS A 76 -19.05 -2.58 -4.12
C LYS A 76 -18.43 -2.73 -2.73
N GLU A 77 -18.45 -3.95 -2.18
CA GLU A 77 -17.83 -4.24 -0.89
C GLU A 77 -16.33 -3.91 -0.90
N LYS A 78 -15.60 -4.30 -1.95
CA LYS A 78 -14.16 -3.98 -2.09
C LYS A 78 -13.90 -2.47 -2.10
N ILE A 79 -14.72 -1.70 -2.84
CA ILE A 79 -14.61 -0.24 -2.86
C ILE A 79 -14.86 0.34 -1.46
N GLU A 80 -15.85 -0.19 -0.75
CA GLU A 80 -16.17 0.22 0.62
C GLU A 80 -15.02 -0.11 1.58
N TYR A 81 -14.45 -1.32 1.51
CA TYR A 81 -13.28 -1.72 2.29
C TYR A 81 -12.07 -0.83 2.03
N ILE A 82 -11.80 -0.45 0.78
CA ILE A 82 -10.69 0.47 0.47
C ILE A 82 -10.98 1.86 1.02
N LYS A 83 -12.22 2.34 0.90
CA LYS A 83 -12.63 3.67 1.34
C LYS A 83 -12.57 3.83 2.87
N TYR A 84 -12.98 2.81 3.61
CA TYR A 84 -13.07 2.85 5.07
C TYR A 84 -11.95 2.04 5.78
N GLY A 85 -11.05 1.41 5.03
CA GLY A 85 -9.98 0.57 5.59
C GLY A 85 -9.03 1.33 6.53
N ASN A 86 -8.85 2.64 6.31
CA ASN A 86 -8.00 3.49 7.15
C ASN A 86 -8.73 4.05 8.38
N GLU A 87 -10.03 3.82 8.54
CA GLU A 87 -10.83 4.42 9.62
C GLU A 87 -10.28 4.06 11.01
N ALA A 88 -9.88 2.81 11.21
CA ALA A 88 -9.30 2.34 12.47
C ALA A 88 -7.96 3.05 12.79
N LEU A 89 -7.10 3.20 11.78
CA LEU A 89 -5.82 3.88 11.92
C LEU A 89 -6.02 5.37 12.24
N LEU A 90 -6.96 6.03 11.55
CA LEU A 90 -7.26 7.44 11.79
C LEU A 90 -7.77 7.67 13.21
N LYS A 91 -8.65 6.80 13.72
CA LYS A 91 -9.15 6.89 15.10
C LYS A 91 -8.04 6.80 16.14
N GLU A 92 -7.05 5.93 15.93
CA GLU A 92 -5.89 5.80 16.83
C GLU A 92 -4.88 6.94 16.68
N LEU A 93 -4.87 7.64 15.54
CA LEU A 93 -3.99 8.79 15.31
C LEU A 93 -4.55 10.10 15.92
N LEU A 94 -5.87 10.23 16.09
CA LEU A 94 -6.50 11.43 16.66
C LEU A 94 -5.94 11.81 18.04
N PRO A 95 -5.78 10.90 19.03
CA PRO A 95 -5.21 11.25 20.32
C PRO A 95 -3.78 11.80 20.24
N ILE A 96 -3.01 11.37 19.24
CA ILE A 96 -1.64 11.87 19.01
C ILE A 96 -1.69 13.30 18.49
N LEU A 97 -2.61 13.58 17.56
CA LEU A 97 -2.85 14.93 17.04
C LEU A 97 -3.29 15.88 18.17
N ASP A 98 -4.23 15.45 19.02
CA ASP A 98 -4.69 16.21 20.18
C ASP A 98 -3.53 16.52 21.15
N ASN A 99 -2.59 15.58 21.30
CA ASN A 99 -1.41 15.79 22.14
C ASN A 99 -0.42 16.78 21.50
N PHE A 100 -0.28 16.79 20.17
CA PHE A 100 0.52 17.82 19.48
C PHE A 100 -0.08 19.21 19.64
N GLU A 101 -1.40 19.36 19.48
CA GLU A 101 -2.09 20.63 19.71
C GLU A 101 -1.90 21.11 21.15
N ARG A 102 -2.04 20.20 22.12
CA ARG A 102 -1.78 20.49 23.54
C ARG A 102 -0.34 20.93 23.79
N ALA A 103 0.64 20.26 23.17
CA ALA A 103 2.04 20.64 23.30
C ALA A 103 2.32 22.03 22.72
N LEU A 104 1.69 22.38 21.61
CA LEU A 104 1.77 23.72 21.02
C LEU A 104 1.14 24.78 21.92
N SER A 105 -0.06 24.56 22.46
CA SER A 105 -0.68 25.51 23.39
C SER A 105 0.13 25.69 24.68
N ALA A 106 0.74 24.63 25.20
CA ALA A 106 1.61 24.70 26.37
C ALA A 106 2.95 25.41 26.10
N SER A 107 3.37 25.51 24.83
CA SER A 107 4.66 26.10 24.46
C SER A 107 4.78 27.59 24.76
N GLU A 108 3.64 28.30 24.86
CA GLU A 108 3.61 29.74 25.19
C GLU A 108 3.95 30.03 26.65
N THR A 109 3.88 29.02 27.53
CA THR A 109 4.00 29.18 28.99
C THR A 109 5.04 28.27 29.64
N SER A 110 5.54 27.27 28.92
CA SER A 110 6.42 26.23 29.45
C SER A 110 7.87 26.40 28.98
N ASP A 111 8.81 25.89 29.78
CA ASP A 111 10.23 25.87 29.42
C ASP A 111 10.51 24.94 28.22
N ALA A 112 11.53 25.28 27.44
CA ALA A 112 11.93 24.53 26.24
C ALA A 112 12.26 23.05 26.52
N SER A 113 12.82 22.73 27.69
CA SER A 113 13.12 21.35 28.10
C SER A 113 11.85 20.52 28.31
N SER A 114 10.84 21.09 28.95
CA SER A 114 9.54 20.46 29.20
C SER A 114 8.79 20.22 27.89
N ILE A 115 8.84 21.18 26.96
CA ILE A 115 8.25 21.03 25.62
C ILE A 115 8.95 19.89 24.87
N LEU A 116 10.28 19.85 24.87
CA LEU A 116 11.06 18.80 24.22
C LEU A 116 10.73 17.41 24.79
N GLN A 117 10.57 17.29 26.10
CA GLN A 117 10.13 16.05 26.74
C GLN A 117 8.72 15.65 26.29
N GLY A 118 7.77 16.60 26.26
CA GLY A 118 6.41 16.36 25.77
C GLY A 118 6.40 15.86 24.32
N VAL A 119 7.14 16.52 23.43
CA VAL A 119 7.26 16.11 22.02
C VAL A 119 7.88 14.71 21.89
N LYS A 120 8.90 14.37 22.69
CA LYS A 120 9.47 13.01 22.72
C LYS A 120 8.44 11.95 23.16
N MET A 121 7.60 12.26 24.14
CA MET A 121 6.54 11.36 24.58
C MET A 121 5.51 11.12 23.46
N ILE A 122 5.12 12.19 22.74
CA ILE A 122 4.19 12.09 21.61
C ILE A 122 4.79 11.26 20.47
N LEU A 123 6.08 11.47 20.14
CA LEU A 123 6.77 10.67 19.13
C LEU A 123 6.79 9.18 19.51
N THR A 124 7.03 8.87 20.78
CA THR A 124 7.03 7.48 21.28
C THR A 124 5.64 6.86 21.16
N GLN A 125 4.59 7.60 21.52
CA GLN A 125 3.20 7.17 21.36
C GLN A 125 2.87 6.94 19.88
N MET A 126 3.31 7.83 18.99
CA MET A 126 3.10 7.71 17.55
C MET A 126 3.79 6.46 16.97
N MET A 127 5.05 6.21 17.32
CA MET A 127 5.73 4.99 16.90
C MET A 127 5.02 3.74 17.42
N GLY A 128 4.63 3.72 18.70
CA GLY A 128 3.93 2.58 19.29
C GLY A 128 2.55 2.31 18.67
N THR A 129 1.81 3.34 18.23
CA THR A 129 0.55 3.13 17.50
C THR A 129 0.81 2.57 16.10
N LEU A 130 1.76 3.12 15.35
CA LEU A 130 2.10 2.64 14.01
C LEU A 130 2.62 1.19 14.02
N GLU A 131 3.39 0.80 15.04
CA GLU A 131 3.84 -0.59 15.24
C GLU A 131 2.67 -1.56 15.43
N LYS A 132 1.61 -1.18 16.17
CA LYS A 132 0.41 -2.00 16.33
C LYS A 132 -0.31 -2.26 15.00
N PHE A 133 -0.26 -1.30 14.08
CA PHE A 133 -0.83 -1.45 12.73
C PHE A 133 0.13 -2.16 11.75
N GLY A 134 1.29 -2.65 12.22
CA GLY A 134 2.23 -3.43 11.40
C GLY A 134 3.33 -2.62 10.72
N LEU A 135 3.49 -1.34 11.07
CA LEU A 135 4.63 -0.54 10.61
C LEU A 135 5.84 -0.82 11.50
N THR A 136 6.91 -1.34 10.92
CA THR A 136 8.18 -1.57 11.62
C THR A 136 9.24 -0.61 11.09
N SER A 137 9.99 0.00 12.00
CA SER A 137 11.18 0.77 11.68
C SER A 137 12.42 0.00 12.13
N MET A 138 13.47 0.02 11.32
CA MET A 138 14.76 -0.57 11.65
C MET A 138 15.82 0.49 11.42
N SER A 139 16.79 0.57 12.34
CA SER A 139 17.95 1.44 12.14
C SER A 139 19.01 0.69 11.37
N SER A 140 19.59 1.38 10.41
CA SER A 140 20.56 0.83 9.47
C SER A 140 22.01 1.23 9.82
N MET A 141 22.20 1.98 10.92
CA MET A 141 23.51 2.39 11.41
C MET A 141 24.41 1.17 11.67
N ASP A 142 25.67 1.25 11.24
CA ASP A 142 26.70 0.21 11.40
C ASP A 142 26.37 -1.14 10.73
N GLN A 143 25.32 -1.20 9.90
CA GLN A 143 24.97 -2.37 9.11
C GLN A 143 25.66 -2.33 7.74
N PRO A 144 25.92 -3.50 7.11
CA PRO A 144 26.37 -3.54 5.73
C PRO A 144 25.31 -2.95 4.80
N PHE A 145 25.75 -2.22 3.78
CA PHE A 145 24.87 -1.66 2.77
C PHE A 145 24.21 -2.78 1.94
N ASP A 146 22.92 -2.66 1.68
CA ASP A 146 22.09 -3.60 0.91
C ASP A 146 21.21 -2.78 -0.04
N PRO A 147 21.43 -2.86 -1.36
CA PRO A 147 20.64 -2.12 -2.35
C PRO A 147 19.14 -2.38 -2.31
N ASN A 148 18.68 -3.49 -1.73
CA ASN A 148 17.24 -3.79 -1.63
C ASN A 148 16.56 -3.03 -0.48
N LEU A 149 17.33 -2.65 0.54
CA LEU A 149 16.82 -2.05 1.79
C LEU A 149 17.29 -0.60 1.98
N HIS A 150 18.37 -0.22 1.30
CA HIS A 150 19.09 1.02 1.51
C HIS A 150 19.29 1.78 0.20
N ASP A 151 19.17 3.10 0.28
CA ASP A 151 19.47 4.05 -0.78
C ASP A 151 20.66 4.91 -0.36
N ALA A 152 21.75 4.86 -1.13
CA ALA A 152 23.00 5.54 -0.78
C ALA A 152 22.96 6.99 -1.27
N MET A 153 22.85 7.94 -0.34
CA MET A 153 22.86 9.37 -0.65
C MET A 153 24.27 9.86 -1.02
N ALA A 154 25.27 9.39 -0.29
CA ALA A 154 26.65 9.82 -0.44
C ALA A 154 27.61 8.72 0.02
N ASN A 155 28.85 8.82 -0.43
CA ASN A 155 29.96 8.02 0.08
C ASN A 155 30.87 8.93 0.90
N VAL A 156 31.34 8.43 2.04
CA VAL A 156 32.32 9.13 2.89
C VAL A 156 33.58 8.27 3.01
N GLU A 157 34.73 8.92 2.92
CA GLU A 157 36.01 8.27 3.20
C GLU A 157 36.16 8.18 4.73
N ASP A 158 36.12 6.96 5.25
CA ASP A 158 36.31 6.69 6.68
C ASP A 158 37.18 5.44 6.85
N ASP A 159 38.38 5.64 7.36
CA ASP A 159 39.36 4.57 7.59
C ASP A 159 39.03 3.73 8.83
N ASN A 160 38.13 4.20 9.71
CA ASN A 160 37.69 3.47 10.89
C ASN A 160 36.51 2.54 10.61
N ALA A 161 35.67 2.89 9.63
CA ALA A 161 34.52 2.10 9.23
C ALA A 161 34.92 1.00 8.24
N LYS A 162 34.27 -0.17 8.34
CA LYS A 162 34.47 -1.23 7.35
C LYS A 162 33.97 -0.75 5.98
N PRO A 163 34.66 -1.07 4.87
CA PRO A 163 34.18 -0.76 3.54
C PRO A 163 32.75 -1.25 3.31
N ASN A 164 31.92 -0.45 2.63
CA ASN A 164 30.53 -0.77 2.32
C ASN A 164 29.60 -0.90 3.55
N THR A 165 29.93 -0.18 4.62
CA THR A 165 29.11 -0.09 5.85
C THR A 165 28.43 1.27 5.93
N ILE A 166 27.24 1.31 6.50
CA ILE A 166 26.48 2.53 6.72
C ILE A 166 27.07 3.32 7.89
N VAL A 167 27.55 4.53 7.61
CA VAL A 167 28.16 5.44 8.60
C VAL A 167 27.11 6.35 9.21
N GLU A 168 26.14 6.78 8.41
CA GLU A 168 25.09 7.70 8.85
C GLU A 168 23.75 7.35 8.18
N GLU A 169 22.69 7.35 8.98
CA GLU A 169 21.31 7.13 8.58
C GLU A 169 20.56 8.47 8.63
N HIS A 170 20.31 9.05 7.46
CA HIS A 170 19.56 10.30 7.33
C HIS A 170 18.06 10.08 7.49
N GLN A 171 17.58 8.93 7.00
CA GLN A 171 16.17 8.56 7.03
C GLN A 171 16.04 7.07 7.28
N LYS A 172 15.28 6.71 8.33
CA LYS A 172 15.00 5.31 8.67
C LYS A 172 14.20 4.62 7.58
N MET A 173 14.47 3.33 7.38
CA MET A 173 13.59 2.49 6.59
C MET A 173 12.28 2.18 7.34
N TYR A 174 11.21 1.99 6.57
CA TYR A 174 9.92 1.59 7.09
C TYR A 174 9.34 0.43 6.28
N ARG A 175 8.92 -0.62 6.99
CA ARG A 175 8.27 -1.80 6.41
C ARG A 175 6.86 -1.91 6.95
N TYR A 176 5.89 -2.09 6.07
CA TYR A 176 4.49 -2.34 6.42
C TYR A 176 4.18 -3.80 6.19
N HIS A 177 4.00 -4.55 7.27
CA HIS A 177 3.98 -6.02 7.26
C HIS A 177 5.19 -6.59 6.53
N ASP A 178 5.00 -7.15 5.34
CA ASP A 178 6.05 -7.74 4.51
C ASP A 178 6.50 -6.82 3.36
N LYS A 179 5.82 -5.69 3.15
CA LYS A 179 6.12 -4.76 2.07
C LYS A 179 7.05 -3.65 2.56
N LEU A 180 8.17 -3.45 1.86
CA LEU A 180 9.01 -2.27 2.04
C LEU A 180 8.25 -1.04 1.53
N LEU A 181 7.96 -0.09 2.42
CA LEU A 181 7.35 1.19 2.04
C LEU A 181 8.39 2.20 1.59
N ARG A 182 9.56 2.17 2.24
CA ARG A 182 10.62 3.13 2.00
C ARG A 182 11.98 2.53 2.40
N PRO A 183 13.00 2.60 1.52
CA PRO A 183 14.37 2.24 1.87
C PRO A 183 14.98 3.28 2.83
N ALA A 184 16.01 2.88 3.57
CA ALA A 184 16.74 3.82 4.43
C ALA A 184 17.67 4.68 3.57
N LEU A 185 17.69 6.00 3.80
CA LEU A 185 18.62 6.90 3.12
C LEU A 185 19.90 7.02 3.95
N VAL A 186 21.02 6.59 3.39
CA VAL A 186 22.26 6.35 4.14
C VAL A 186 23.50 6.91 3.46
N THR A 187 24.53 7.19 4.26
CA THR A 187 25.90 7.47 3.79
C THR A 187 26.75 6.21 3.97
N VAL A 188 27.46 5.79 2.93
CA VAL A 188 28.25 4.55 2.92
C VAL A 188 29.74 4.85 3.02
N ALA A 189 30.46 4.07 3.83
CA ALA A 189 31.92 4.15 3.92
C ALA A 189 32.58 3.58 2.66
N VAL A 190 33.47 4.36 2.05
CA VAL A 190 34.39 3.90 1.02
C VAL A 190 35.84 3.98 1.53
N PRO A 191 36.70 3.03 1.15
CA PRO A 191 38.11 3.10 1.52
C PRO A 191 38.77 4.33 0.88
N SER A 192 39.61 5.03 1.65
CA SER A 192 40.39 6.18 1.19
C SER A 192 41.30 5.79 0.01
N LYS A 193 41.28 6.61 -1.05
CA LYS A 193 41.92 6.31 -2.34
C LYS A 193 43.46 6.22 -2.32
N ASP A 194 44.10 6.56 -1.20
CA ASP A 194 45.57 6.54 -1.08
C ASP A 194 46.16 5.14 -0.89
N THR A 195 45.34 4.12 -0.63
CA THR A 195 45.82 2.75 -0.37
C THR A 195 45.94 1.88 -1.64
N GLN A 196 45.59 2.39 -2.82
CA GLN A 196 45.64 1.63 -4.09
C GLN A 196 46.81 1.99 -5.03
N LYS A 197 47.77 2.81 -4.58
CA LYS A 197 49.04 3.05 -5.30
C LYS A 197 50.25 2.74 -4.41
N SER A 198 50.55 1.45 -4.22
CA SER A 198 51.90 0.96 -3.90
C SER A 198 52.09 -0.43 -4.46
#